data_AF-A0A930STE4-F1
#
_entry.id   AF-A0A930STE4-F1
#
_cell.length_a   1.000
_cell.length_b   1.000
_cell.length_c   1.000
_cell.angle_alpha   90.00
_cell.angle_beta   90.00
_cell.angle_gamma   90.00
#
_symmetry.space_group_name_H-M   'P 1'
#
loop_
_entity.id
_entity.type
_entity.pdbx_description
1 polymer ?
#
loop_
_entity_poly.entity_id
_entity_poly.type
_entity_poly.pdbx_seq_one_letter_code
_entity_poly.pdbx_strand_id
1 'polypeptide(L)'
;MIQPPLEAPEWQRLQQTWLGLLALAEQPPEALAWDDLRLYVDRHLNQLQPLLLRKRISPEQQQGICFWMQARLDQVLHELNRQRQQTQPYLSEDALRRGPFSHYQALGDMEREMQQLQKTLNVSSLPYALRNLVLHHLNLTLLADTARHWPAAERASRWQAALPLLVWLSWSEAEPRQALSDLLTALPDTEAERVALAWRALKSSDFVQAQCAAVRVLAGVVPLTGDLLRLLDYAETPLPVRLEILWHWPPPWPAAALPVLLNLLQLPAPAAASSTDWERLRQLALRRYTASVAVDDAESLARAQSALLRCLHQGPGWQVPTRLLAIQSLARWGCATAFDEVLTLLQEAAAQDNAPLLLQAAETLASLGDTRAVAPLLAVLNGKYRQTTAWERYGQIFEAEQQQQAAGLVQALRQLGVTVNWQADQARWIQVGS
;
A
#
# COMPACT_ATOMS: atom_id res chain seq x y z
N MET A 1 41.94 31.32 7.30
CA MET A 1 41.86 30.40 8.46
C MET A 1 40.39 30.05 8.63
N ILE A 2 39.99 28.86 8.21
CA ILE A 2 38.62 28.35 8.35
C ILE A 2 38.52 27.86 9.79
N GLN A 3 37.64 28.45 10.61
CA GLN A 3 37.33 27.89 11.93
C GLN A 3 36.92 26.43 11.75
N PRO A 4 37.49 25.48 12.54
CA PRO A 4 37.18 24.08 12.35
C PRO A 4 35.66 23.87 12.49
N PRO A 5 35.02 23.10 11.60
CA PRO A 5 33.56 22.89 11.58
C PRO A 5 32.99 22.23 12.85
N LEU A 6 33.83 21.95 13.83
CA LEU A 6 33.54 21.22 15.07
C LEU A 6 32.79 22.05 16.12
N GLU A 7 32.80 23.39 16.03
CA GLU A 7 32.13 24.26 17.00
C GLU A 7 30.73 24.73 16.54
N ALA A 8 30.31 24.36 15.33
CA ALA A 8 28.96 24.69 14.88
C ALA A 8 27.92 24.00 15.79
N PRO A 9 26.91 24.71 16.30
CA PRO A 9 25.90 24.12 17.20
C PRO A 9 25.14 22.97 16.53
N GLU A 10 25.04 22.97 15.20
CA GLU A 10 24.48 21.87 14.42
C GLU A 10 25.35 20.60 14.49
N TRP A 11 26.69 20.76 14.49
CA TRP A 11 27.63 19.65 14.63
C TRP A 11 27.64 19.07 16.05
N GLN A 12 27.60 19.93 17.07
CA GLN A 12 27.51 19.51 18.47
C GLN A 12 26.22 18.74 18.76
N ARG A 13 25.08 19.17 18.17
CA ARG A 13 23.81 18.41 18.26
C ARG A 13 23.92 17.04 17.60
N LEU A 14 24.51 16.96 16.40
CA LEU A 14 24.72 15.68 15.72
C LEU A 14 25.60 14.74 16.55
N GLN A 15 26.66 15.25 17.17
CA GLN A 15 27.54 14.49 18.05
C GLN A 15 26.85 14.02 19.34
N GLN A 16 26.00 14.85 19.96
CA GLN A 16 25.21 14.47 21.14
C GLN A 16 24.15 13.42 20.81
N THR A 17 23.43 13.59 19.71
CA THR A 17 22.48 12.58 19.20
C THR A 17 23.19 11.25 18.93
N TRP A 18 24.40 11.31 18.38
CA TRP A 18 25.22 10.14 18.10
C TRP A 18 25.65 9.39 19.38
N LEU A 19 26.09 10.10 20.42
CA LEU A 19 26.38 9.50 21.72
C LEU A 19 25.14 8.83 22.34
N GLY A 20 23.95 9.39 22.12
CA GLY A 20 22.68 8.77 22.52
C GLY A 20 22.37 7.46 21.78
N LEU A 21 22.68 7.36 20.49
CA LEU A 21 22.52 6.14 19.69
C LEU A 21 23.50 5.04 20.09
N LEU A 22 24.74 5.39 20.46
CA LEU A 22 25.72 4.43 20.98
C LEU A 22 25.30 3.88 22.35
N ALA A 23 24.76 4.72 23.23
CA ALA A 23 24.22 4.27 24.51
C ALA A 23 23.01 3.31 24.34
N LEU A 24 22.18 3.54 23.32
CA LEU A 24 21.09 2.64 22.91
C LEU A 24 21.59 1.28 22.39
N ALA A 25 22.76 1.24 21.74
CA ALA A 25 23.36 -0.02 21.28
C ALA A 25 23.99 -0.83 22.42
N GLU A 26 24.48 -0.17 23.48
CA GLU A 26 25.02 -0.83 24.67
C GLU A 26 23.91 -1.42 25.56
N GLN A 27 22.70 -0.86 25.52
CA GLN A 27 21.51 -1.38 26.21
C GLN A 27 20.27 -1.28 25.30
N PRO A 28 20.13 -2.17 24.30
CA PRO A 28 19.01 -2.12 23.38
C PRO A 28 17.70 -2.46 24.12
N PRO A 29 16.68 -1.59 24.12
CA PRO A 29 15.37 -1.97 24.62
C PRO A 29 14.80 -3.08 23.72
N GLU A 30 14.12 -4.06 24.33
CA GLU A 30 13.64 -5.29 23.68
C GLU A 30 12.69 -5.07 22.47
N ALA A 31 12.25 -3.84 22.23
CA ALA A 31 11.25 -3.50 21.23
C ALA A 31 11.59 -2.27 20.37
N LEU A 32 12.87 -2.01 20.05
CA LEU A 32 13.19 -0.93 19.11
C LEU A 32 12.86 -1.37 17.67
N ALA A 33 11.86 -0.74 17.06
CA ALA A 33 11.50 -0.98 15.66
C ALA A 33 12.57 -0.38 14.73
N TRP A 34 13.16 -1.21 13.88
CA TRP A 34 14.27 -0.85 12.99
C TRP A 34 13.94 0.28 12.01
N ASP A 35 12.68 0.35 11.57
CA ASP A 35 12.21 1.41 10.69
C ASP A 35 12.26 2.78 11.37
N ASP A 36 12.03 2.84 12.69
CA ASP A 36 12.13 4.08 13.46
C ASP A 36 13.59 4.54 13.61
N LEU A 37 14.52 3.61 13.84
CA LEU A 37 15.95 3.92 13.92
C LEU A 37 16.47 4.43 12.56
N ARG A 38 16.05 3.80 11.46
CA ARG A 38 16.43 4.20 10.11
C ARG A 38 15.84 5.55 9.73
N LEU A 39 14.55 5.76 9.98
CA LEU A 39 13.88 7.04 9.76
C LEU A 39 14.52 8.16 10.60
N TYR A 40 14.95 7.84 11.83
CA TYR A 40 15.65 8.74 12.71
C TYR A 40 17.01 9.15 12.12
N VAL A 41 17.82 8.18 11.67
CA VAL A 41 19.12 8.43 11.02
C VAL A 41 18.95 9.25 9.73
N ASP A 42 17.96 8.92 8.88
CA ASP A 42 17.68 9.64 7.63
C ASP A 42 17.23 11.09 7.88
N ARG A 43 16.39 11.31 8.89
CA ARG A 43 16.00 12.67 9.31
C ARG A 43 17.20 13.49 9.78
N HIS A 44 18.14 12.88 10.49
CA HIS A 44 19.35 13.57 10.96
C HIS A 44 20.37 13.80 9.84
N LEU A 45 20.48 12.90 8.87
CA LEU A 45 21.26 13.13 7.65
C LEU A 45 20.70 14.30 6.82
N ASN A 46 19.38 14.41 6.72
CA ASN A 46 18.73 15.55 6.05
C ASN A 46 18.99 16.89 6.76
N GLN A 47 19.30 16.90 8.06
CA GLN A 47 19.71 18.11 8.77
C GLN A 47 21.10 18.62 8.35
N LEU A 48 21.91 17.81 7.66
CA LEU A 48 23.18 18.24 7.05
C LEU A 48 23.00 18.95 5.70
N GLN A 49 21.85 18.77 5.05
CA GLN A 49 21.57 19.36 3.72
C GLN A 49 21.63 20.90 3.72
N PRO A 50 21.13 21.63 4.73
CA PRO A 50 21.30 23.09 4.81
C PRO A 50 22.76 23.53 4.98
N LEU A 51 23.61 22.73 5.63
CA LEU A 51 25.04 23.04 5.77
C LEU A 51 25.76 22.91 4.43
N LEU A 52 25.37 21.94 3.61
CA LEU A 52 25.85 21.76 2.24
C LEU A 52 25.43 22.93 1.34
N LEU A 53 24.15 23.30 1.37
CA LEU A 53 23.61 24.39 0.56
C LEU A 53 24.24 25.75 0.92
N ARG A 54 24.59 25.94 2.19
CA ARG A 54 25.32 27.13 2.67
C ARG A 54 26.84 27.06 2.43
N LYS A 55 27.33 26.04 1.72
CA LYS A 55 28.75 25.77 1.43
C LYS A 55 29.63 25.74 2.69
N ARG A 56 29.06 25.34 3.83
CA ARG A 56 29.77 25.22 5.11
C ARG A 56 30.47 23.88 5.27
N ILE A 57 30.10 22.89 4.46
CA ILE A 57 30.78 21.61 4.30
C ILE A 57 31.04 21.39 2.82
N SER A 58 32.23 20.90 2.48
CA SER A 58 32.55 20.53 1.10
C SER A 58 31.91 19.18 0.73
N PRO A 59 31.73 18.88 -0.57
CA PRO A 59 31.25 17.56 -1.01
C PRO A 59 32.13 16.40 -0.49
N GLU A 60 33.44 16.60 -0.41
CA GLU A 60 34.38 15.61 0.17
C GLU A 60 34.15 15.40 1.67
N GLN A 61 33.88 16.48 2.42
CA GLN A 61 33.53 16.38 3.83
C GLN A 61 32.18 15.68 4.04
N GLN A 62 31.20 15.93 3.19
CA GLN A 62 29.93 15.22 3.20
C GLN A 62 30.13 13.72 2.96
N GLN A 63 30.91 13.35 1.94
CA GLN A 63 31.23 11.94 1.65
C GLN A 63 31.97 11.29 2.82
N GLY A 64 32.91 12.01 3.45
CA GLY A 64 33.57 11.56 4.67
C GLY A 64 32.57 11.28 5.79
N ILE A 65 31.66 12.22 6.08
CA ILE A 65 30.63 12.06 7.11
C ILE A 65 29.73 10.84 6.80
N CYS A 66 29.27 10.68 5.56
CA CYS A 66 28.47 9.53 5.14
C CYS A 66 29.22 8.20 5.34
N PHE A 67 30.49 8.14 4.94
CA PHE A 67 31.33 6.95 5.10
C PHE A 67 31.50 6.57 6.57
N TRP A 68 31.82 7.55 7.43
CA TRP A 68 31.98 7.33 8.87
C TRP A 68 30.68 6.87 9.53
N MET A 69 29.53 7.44 9.15
CA MET A 69 28.22 7.03 9.66
C MET A 69 27.87 5.61 9.27
N GLN A 70 28.17 5.22 8.03
CA GLN A 70 27.88 3.87 7.54
C GLN A 70 28.78 2.81 8.20
N ALA A 71 30.09 3.04 8.28
CA ALA A 71 31.02 2.15 8.97
C ALA A 71 30.65 1.93 10.44
N ARG A 72 30.08 2.94 11.09
CA ARG A 72 29.69 2.88 12.49
C ARG A 72 28.34 2.19 12.71
N LEU A 73 27.40 2.31 11.76
CA LEU A 73 26.17 1.52 11.75
C LEU A 73 26.49 0.03 11.58
N ASP A 74 27.42 -0.32 10.70
CA ASP A 74 27.88 -1.70 10.50
C ASP A 74 28.48 -2.30 11.78
N GLN A 75 29.21 -1.49 12.55
CA GLN A 75 29.76 -1.90 13.85
C GLN A 75 28.65 -2.22 14.87
N VAL A 76 27.58 -1.41 14.92
CA VAL A 76 26.42 -1.67 15.81
C VAL A 76 25.69 -2.95 15.39
N LEU A 77 25.50 -3.17 14.08
CA LEU A 77 24.89 -4.39 13.56
C LEU A 77 25.71 -5.64 13.90
N HIS A 78 27.03 -5.54 13.84
CA HIS A 78 27.92 -6.65 14.19
C HIS A 78 27.79 -7.05 15.67
N GLU A 79 27.77 -6.07 16.59
CA GLU A 79 27.68 -6.36 18.03
C GLU A 79 26.30 -6.90 18.43
N LEU A 80 25.22 -6.39 17.82
CA LEU A 80 23.87 -6.91 18.07
C LEU A 80 23.68 -8.35 17.54
N ASN A 81 24.28 -8.68 16.39
CA ASN A 81 24.26 -10.04 15.87
C ASN A 81 25.04 -11.00 16.77
N ARG A 82 26.18 -10.56 17.30
CA ARG A 82 26.95 -11.31 18.29
C ARG A 82 26.14 -11.56 19.57
N GLN A 83 25.42 -10.56 20.08
CA GLN A 83 24.55 -10.70 21.25
C GLN A 83 23.37 -11.67 21.01
N ARG A 84 22.78 -11.67 19.81
CA ARG A 84 21.74 -12.65 19.41
C ARG A 84 22.27 -14.08 19.38
N GLN A 85 23.48 -14.28 18.87
CA GLN A 85 24.14 -15.60 18.85
C GLN A 85 24.45 -16.11 20.25
N GLN A 86 24.73 -15.22 21.20
CA GLN A 86 24.98 -15.58 22.60
C GLN A 86 23.71 -15.93 23.38
N THR A 87 22.53 -15.45 22.94
CA THR A 87 21.25 -15.64 23.66
C THR A 87 20.41 -16.83 23.16
N GLN A 88 20.74 -17.42 22.00
CA GLN A 88 20.02 -18.58 21.46
C GLN A 88 20.98 -19.67 20.92
N PRO A 89 21.45 -20.61 21.77
CA PRO A 89 22.47 -21.60 21.39
C PRO A 89 21.96 -22.79 20.55
N TYR A 90 20.65 -22.96 20.33
CA TYR A 90 20.07 -24.18 19.73
C TYR A 90 19.95 -24.19 18.20
N LEU A 91 20.64 -23.29 17.49
CA LEU A 91 20.75 -23.37 16.02
C LEU A 91 21.99 -24.17 15.57
N SER A 92 22.65 -24.87 16.48
CA SER A 92 23.69 -25.85 16.18
C SER A 92 23.17 -27.25 16.44
N GLU A 93 23.28 -28.11 15.43
CA GLU A 93 23.15 -29.58 15.51
C GLU A 93 21.73 -30.14 15.60
N ASP A 94 21.04 -30.31 14.46
CA ASP A 94 20.41 -31.60 14.16
C ASP A 94 19.93 -31.69 12.70
N ALA A 95 20.75 -32.31 11.85
CA ALA A 95 20.40 -32.61 10.46
C ALA A 95 21.06 -33.90 9.99
N LEU A 96 20.76 -35.04 10.63
CA LEU A 96 21.23 -36.34 10.16
C LEU A 96 20.11 -37.39 10.12
N ARG A 97 19.30 -37.34 9.06
CA ARG A 97 18.86 -38.52 8.28
C ARG A 97 18.57 -38.09 6.84
N ARG A 98 19.42 -38.43 5.87
CA ARG A 98 19.22 -38.06 4.45
C ARG A 98 19.52 -39.23 3.52
N GLY A 99 18.56 -39.53 2.65
CA GLY A 99 18.70 -40.42 1.50
C GLY A 99 19.42 -39.74 0.32
N PRO A 100 19.57 -40.44 -0.82
CA PRO A 100 20.53 -40.12 -1.89
C PRO A 100 20.21 -38.89 -2.76
N PHE A 101 19.22 -38.07 -2.38
CA PHE A 101 19.00 -36.72 -2.93
C PHE A 101 18.81 -35.76 -1.76
N SER A 102 19.91 -35.52 -1.06
CA SER A 102 19.93 -34.69 0.12
C SER A 102 19.77 -33.22 -0.28
N HIS A 103 19.13 -32.39 0.56
CA HIS A 103 19.07 -30.94 0.39
C HIS A 103 20.45 -30.30 0.16
N TYR A 104 21.54 -30.91 0.67
CA TYR A 104 22.92 -30.44 0.44
C TYR A 104 23.44 -30.76 -0.96
N GLN A 105 22.94 -31.81 -1.61
CA GLN A 105 23.33 -32.16 -2.97
C GLN A 105 22.62 -31.26 -3.98
N ALA A 106 21.34 -30.96 -3.75
CA ALA A 106 20.62 -29.91 -4.49
C ALA A 106 21.27 -28.53 -4.28
N LEU A 107 21.65 -28.19 -3.04
CA LEU A 107 22.40 -26.96 -2.75
C LEU A 107 23.79 -26.96 -3.38
N GLY A 108 24.49 -28.08 -3.43
CA GLY A 108 25.83 -28.17 -4.03
C GLY A 108 25.82 -28.16 -5.57
N ASP A 109 24.79 -28.70 -6.19
CA ASP A 109 24.56 -28.57 -7.64
C ASP A 109 24.19 -27.11 -7.98
N MET A 110 23.37 -26.49 -7.14
CA MET A 110 22.97 -25.09 -7.26
C MET A 110 24.12 -24.12 -6.96
N GLU A 111 24.98 -24.41 -5.99
CA GLU A 111 26.16 -23.62 -5.68
C GLU A 111 27.16 -23.69 -6.85
N ARG A 112 27.33 -24.87 -7.47
CA ARG A 112 28.16 -25.03 -8.67
C ARG A 112 27.61 -24.26 -9.86
N GLU A 113 26.30 -24.31 -10.11
CA GLU A 113 25.66 -23.51 -11.17
C GLU A 113 25.68 -22.02 -10.86
N MET A 114 25.46 -21.60 -9.61
CA MET A 114 25.57 -20.20 -9.19
C MET A 114 27.00 -19.69 -9.32
N GLN A 115 28.02 -20.50 -9.02
CA GLN A 115 29.42 -20.16 -9.23
C GLN A 115 29.78 -20.06 -10.72
N GLN A 116 29.18 -20.90 -11.57
CA GLN A 116 29.29 -20.75 -13.03
C GLN A 116 28.62 -19.47 -13.52
N LEU A 117 27.39 -19.20 -13.05
CA LEU A 117 26.64 -17.99 -13.37
C LEU A 117 27.31 -16.72 -12.84
N GLN A 118 27.93 -16.77 -11.66
CA GLN A 118 28.72 -15.67 -11.07
C GLN A 118 29.99 -15.36 -11.85
N LYS A 119 30.56 -16.36 -12.54
CA LYS A 119 31.72 -16.16 -13.42
C LYS A 119 31.29 -15.55 -14.75
N THR A 120 30.08 -15.83 -15.22
CA THR A 120 29.53 -15.28 -16.47
C THR A 120 28.86 -13.91 -16.31
N LEU A 121 28.25 -13.64 -15.15
CA LEU A 121 27.58 -12.39 -14.82
C LEU A 121 28.45 -11.68 -13.78
N ASN A 122 28.91 -10.47 -14.05
CA ASN A 122 29.84 -9.74 -13.18
C ASN A 122 29.17 -9.29 -11.85
N VAL A 123 28.92 -10.22 -10.91
CA VAL A 123 28.01 -10.05 -9.75
C VAL A 123 28.44 -8.97 -8.76
N SER A 124 29.71 -8.57 -8.77
CA SER A 124 30.20 -7.42 -8.01
C SER A 124 29.56 -6.09 -8.43
N SER A 125 28.99 -5.99 -9.64
CA SER A 125 28.28 -4.81 -10.12
C SER A 125 26.79 -4.78 -9.79
N LEU A 126 26.24 -5.80 -9.10
CA LEU A 126 24.81 -5.86 -8.77
C LEU A 126 24.51 -5.26 -7.38
N PRO A 127 23.40 -4.51 -7.22
CA PRO A 127 22.95 -3.94 -5.95
C PRO A 127 22.78 -4.99 -4.84
N TYR A 128 23.11 -4.59 -3.61
CA TYR A 128 23.11 -5.49 -2.43
C TYR A 128 21.74 -6.10 -2.11
N ALA A 129 20.64 -5.39 -2.36
CA ALA A 129 19.27 -5.90 -2.16
C ALA A 129 18.94 -7.09 -3.09
N LEU A 130 19.41 -7.04 -4.33
CA LEU A 130 19.29 -8.13 -5.31
C LEU A 130 20.10 -9.36 -4.89
N ARG A 131 21.28 -9.12 -4.28
CA ARG A 131 22.15 -10.19 -3.76
C ARG A 131 21.50 -10.98 -2.61
N ASN A 132 20.64 -10.34 -1.81
CA ASN A 132 19.91 -10.99 -0.71
C ASN A 132 18.64 -11.74 -1.17
N LEU A 133 17.97 -11.27 -2.23
CA LEU A 133 16.83 -11.97 -2.84
C LEU A 133 17.22 -13.31 -3.46
N VAL A 134 18.43 -13.39 -4.02
CA VAL A 134 19.06 -14.61 -4.53
C VAL A 134 19.18 -15.72 -3.47
N LEU A 135 19.32 -15.35 -2.20
CA LEU A 135 19.59 -16.30 -1.10
C LEU A 135 18.31 -16.88 -0.47
N HIS A 136 17.11 -16.44 -0.85
CA HIS A 136 15.85 -16.90 -0.25
C HIS A 136 15.22 -18.09 -0.99
N HIS A 137 15.70 -19.30 -0.62
CA HIS A 137 15.12 -20.65 -0.47
C HIS A 137 13.71 -21.03 -1.04
N LEU A 138 12.78 -20.11 -1.26
CA LEU A 138 11.34 -20.42 -1.43
C LEU A 138 10.94 -20.77 -2.86
N ASN A 139 11.52 -20.11 -3.87
CA ASN A 139 11.27 -20.44 -5.29
C ASN A 139 11.81 -21.83 -5.67
N LEU A 140 12.88 -22.25 -5.00
CA LEU A 140 13.53 -23.55 -5.20
C LEU A 140 12.77 -24.68 -4.51
N THR A 141 12.15 -24.41 -3.36
CA THR A 141 11.30 -25.38 -2.64
C THR A 141 10.03 -25.66 -3.44
N LEU A 142 9.41 -24.61 -4.00
CA LEU A 142 8.25 -24.76 -4.89
C LEU A 142 8.62 -25.59 -6.14
N LEU A 143 9.75 -25.28 -6.80
CA LEU A 143 10.22 -26.05 -7.96
C LEU A 143 10.51 -27.50 -7.59
N ALA A 144 11.19 -27.74 -6.45
CA ALA A 144 11.51 -29.07 -5.94
C ALA A 144 10.26 -29.90 -5.66
N ASP A 145 9.23 -29.29 -5.08
CA ASP A 145 7.96 -29.95 -4.82
C ASP A 145 7.15 -30.20 -6.09
N THR A 146 7.16 -29.28 -7.06
CA THR A 146 6.57 -29.53 -8.39
C THR A 146 7.32 -30.59 -9.20
N ALA A 147 8.66 -30.64 -9.10
CA ALA A 147 9.49 -31.59 -9.83
C ALA A 147 9.26 -33.04 -9.40
N ARG A 148 8.81 -33.27 -8.15
CA ARG A 148 8.41 -34.61 -7.68
C ARG A 148 7.24 -35.20 -8.48
N HIS A 149 6.42 -34.35 -9.09
CA HIS A 149 5.26 -34.78 -9.87
C HIS A 149 5.55 -34.95 -11.36
N TRP A 150 6.73 -34.55 -11.85
CA TRP A 150 7.09 -34.79 -13.25
C TRP A 150 7.48 -36.27 -13.47
N PRO A 151 7.24 -36.82 -14.67
CA PRO A 151 7.76 -38.12 -15.06
C PRO A 151 9.28 -38.18 -14.84
N ALA A 152 9.78 -39.26 -14.26
CA ALA A 152 11.19 -39.37 -13.85
C ALA A 152 12.17 -39.11 -15.01
N ALA A 153 11.81 -39.50 -16.24
CA ALA A 153 12.60 -39.29 -17.45
C ALA A 153 12.72 -37.81 -17.87
N GLU A 154 11.78 -36.96 -17.45
CA GLU A 154 11.70 -35.56 -17.87
C GLU A 154 12.11 -34.57 -16.76
N ARG A 155 12.30 -35.07 -15.53
CA ARG A 155 12.60 -34.21 -14.38
C ARG A 155 13.85 -33.35 -14.59
N ALA A 156 14.92 -33.95 -15.10
CA ALA A 156 16.19 -33.26 -15.28
C ALA A 156 16.10 -32.14 -16.33
N SER A 157 15.45 -32.40 -17.47
CA SER A 157 15.28 -31.40 -18.54
C SER A 157 14.32 -30.28 -18.13
N ARG A 158 13.20 -30.61 -17.48
CA ARG A 158 12.24 -29.62 -16.97
C ARG A 158 12.85 -28.79 -15.83
N TRP A 159 13.66 -29.39 -14.97
CA TRP A 159 14.41 -28.69 -13.93
C TRP A 159 15.40 -27.69 -14.52
N GLN A 160 16.23 -28.14 -15.48
CA GLN A 160 17.17 -27.28 -16.19
C GLN A 160 16.48 -26.15 -16.97
N ALA A 161 15.28 -26.38 -17.49
CA ALA A 161 14.50 -25.34 -18.18
C ALA A 161 13.85 -24.33 -17.22
N ALA A 162 13.35 -24.78 -16.07
CA ALA A 162 12.62 -23.93 -15.13
C ALA A 162 13.52 -23.17 -14.14
N LEU A 163 14.70 -23.71 -13.81
CA LEU A 163 15.63 -23.12 -12.86
C LEU A 163 16.11 -21.71 -13.29
N PRO A 164 16.51 -21.44 -14.55
CA PRO A 164 16.88 -20.11 -15.00
C PRO A 164 15.72 -19.10 -14.93
N LEU A 165 14.48 -19.55 -15.17
CA LEU A 165 13.29 -18.70 -15.11
C LEU A 165 12.93 -18.32 -13.67
N LEU A 166 13.01 -19.25 -12.73
CA LEU A 166 12.80 -18.93 -11.31
C LEU A 166 13.91 -18.06 -10.76
N VAL A 167 15.16 -18.36 -11.10
CA VAL A 167 16.31 -17.52 -10.78
C VAL A 167 16.08 -16.11 -11.33
N TRP A 168 15.67 -15.98 -12.59
CA TRP A 168 15.35 -14.70 -13.20
C TRP A 168 14.15 -14.00 -12.54
N LEU A 169 13.05 -14.69 -12.21
CA LEU A 169 11.90 -14.13 -11.49
C LEU A 169 12.24 -13.66 -10.07
N SER A 170 13.16 -14.36 -9.41
CA SER A 170 13.68 -14.01 -8.09
C SER A 170 14.60 -12.79 -8.17
N TRP A 171 15.18 -12.50 -9.34
CA TRP A 171 16.23 -11.51 -9.55
C TRP A 171 15.79 -10.33 -10.44
N SER A 172 14.61 -10.38 -11.06
CA SER A 172 14.14 -9.31 -11.94
C SER A 172 13.39 -8.25 -11.13
N GLU A 173 13.86 -6.99 -11.18
CA GLU A 173 13.02 -5.81 -10.89
C GLU A 173 11.96 -5.57 -11.99
N ALA A 174 11.89 -6.46 -13.00
CA ALA A 174 10.92 -6.37 -14.08
C ALA A 174 9.49 -6.32 -13.50
N GLU A 175 8.65 -5.48 -14.10
CA GLU A 175 7.24 -5.42 -13.73
C GLU A 175 6.69 -6.86 -13.64
N PRO A 176 5.99 -7.21 -12.54
CA PRO A 176 5.42 -8.54 -12.33
C PRO A 176 4.63 -9.09 -13.53
N ARG A 177 4.21 -8.22 -14.46
CA ARG A 177 3.56 -8.57 -15.74
C ARG A 177 4.47 -9.27 -16.74
N GLN A 178 5.69 -8.77 -16.99
CA GLN A 178 6.62 -9.37 -17.95
C GLN A 178 7.12 -10.72 -17.41
N ALA A 179 7.47 -10.72 -16.13
CA ALA A 179 7.87 -11.90 -15.38
C ALA A 179 6.82 -13.02 -15.41
N LEU A 180 5.56 -12.66 -15.11
CA LEU A 180 4.45 -13.59 -15.19
C LEU A 180 4.16 -14.04 -16.63
N SER A 181 4.30 -13.16 -17.62
CA SER A 181 4.13 -13.52 -19.04
C SER A 181 5.16 -14.57 -19.47
N ASP A 182 6.42 -14.38 -19.11
CA ASP A 182 7.52 -15.28 -19.49
C ASP A 182 7.40 -16.64 -18.76
N LEU A 183 6.97 -16.62 -17.49
CA LEU A 183 6.56 -17.84 -16.77
C LEU A 183 5.40 -18.52 -17.50
N LEU A 184 4.33 -17.80 -17.81
CA LEU A 184 3.13 -18.35 -18.46
C LEU A 184 3.40 -18.95 -19.84
N THR A 185 4.36 -18.41 -20.60
CA THR A 185 4.83 -18.99 -21.85
C THR A 185 5.69 -20.25 -21.66
N ALA A 186 6.29 -20.42 -20.48
CA ALA A 186 7.06 -21.62 -20.10
C ALA A 186 6.22 -22.64 -19.31
N LEU A 187 5.00 -22.27 -18.92
CA LEU A 187 4.03 -23.12 -18.25
C LEU A 187 3.35 -24.08 -19.24
N PRO A 188 2.79 -25.20 -18.75
CA PRO A 188 2.34 -26.32 -19.58
C PRO A 188 1.45 -25.95 -20.78
N ASP A 189 1.54 -26.78 -21.82
CA ASP A 189 0.97 -26.52 -23.16
C ASP A 189 -0.54 -26.28 -23.12
N THR A 190 -1.25 -26.86 -22.16
CA THR A 190 -2.72 -26.76 -22.06
C THR A 190 -3.18 -25.71 -21.03
N GLU A 191 -4.28 -25.02 -21.35
CA GLU A 191 -4.93 -24.06 -20.44
C GLU A 191 -5.38 -24.71 -19.12
N ALA A 192 -5.83 -25.96 -19.17
CA ALA A 192 -6.23 -26.74 -17.99
C ALA A 192 -5.08 -26.93 -17.00
N GLU A 193 -3.87 -27.23 -17.48
CA GLU A 193 -2.69 -27.39 -16.64
C GLU A 193 -2.23 -26.05 -16.05
N ARG A 194 -2.34 -24.95 -16.81
CA ARG A 194 -2.06 -23.60 -16.30
C ARG A 194 -3.02 -23.20 -15.17
N VAL A 195 -4.31 -23.46 -15.34
CA VAL A 195 -5.33 -23.22 -14.30
C VAL A 195 -5.08 -24.07 -13.06
N ALA A 196 -4.77 -25.37 -13.25
CA ALA A 196 -4.46 -26.27 -12.14
C ALA A 196 -3.23 -25.83 -11.35
N LEU A 197 -2.17 -25.39 -12.04
CA LEU A 197 -0.97 -24.86 -11.40
C LEU A 197 -1.25 -23.55 -10.66
N ALA A 198 -2.02 -22.63 -11.26
CA ALA A 198 -2.39 -21.39 -10.60
C ALA A 198 -3.18 -21.66 -9.32
N TRP A 199 -4.16 -22.58 -9.34
CA TRP A 199 -4.87 -22.98 -8.13
C TRP A 199 -3.96 -23.58 -7.07
N ARG A 200 -2.98 -24.41 -7.46
CA ARG A 200 -2.00 -24.97 -6.53
C ARG A 200 -1.13 -23.87 -5.92
N ALA A 201 -0.59 -22.97 -6.74
CA ALA A 201 0.20 -21.83 -6.27
C ALA A 201 -0.60 -20.94 -5.31
N LEU A 202 -1.86 -20.65 -5.63
CA LEU A 202 -2.73 -19.85 -4.77
C LEU A 202 -3.01 -20.52 -3.41
N LYS A 203 -3.15 -21.85 -3.38
CA LYS A 203 -3.51 -22.60 -2.16
C LYS A 203 -2.29 -23.01 -1.32
N SER A 204 -1.14 -23.24 -1.93
CA SER A 204 0.01 -23.87 -1.26
C SER A 204 1.30 -23.04 -1.28
N SER A 205 1.34 -21.90 -1.99
CA SER A 205 2.54 -21.05 -1.96
C SER A 205 2.50 -20.14 -0.75
N ASP A 206 3.60 -20.04 -0.02
CA ASP A 206 3.79 -19.03 1.02
C ASP A 206 4.24 -17.67 0.44
N PHE A 207 4.50 -17.60 -0.88
CA PHE A 207 4.96 -16.39 -1.54
C PHE A 207 3.79 -15.59 -2.10
N VAL A 208 3.53 -14.44 -1.48
CA VAL A 208 2.42 -13.53 -1.81
C VAL A 208 2.41 -13.19 -3.30
N GLN A 209 3.55 -12.94 -3.92
CA GLN A 209 3.62 -12.55 -5.33
C GLN A 209 3.31 -13.72 -6.27
N ALA A 210 3.62 -14.96 -5.89
CA ALA A 210 3.19 -16.15 -6.63
C ALA A 210 1.68 -16.35 -6.51
N GLN A 211 1.12 -16.12 -5.33
CA GLN A 211 -0.34 -16.11 -5.13
C GLN A 211 -1.01 -15.00 -5.98
N CYS A 212 -0.47 -13.78 -5.98
CA CYS A 212 -0.96 -12.67 -6.83
C CYS A 212 -0.88 -13.01 -8.33
N ALA A 213 0.23 -13.60 -8.78
CA ALA A 213 0.39 -14.09 -10.13
C ALA A 213 -0.68 -15.14 -10.50
N ALA A 214 -0.90 -16.11 -9.61
CA ALA A 214 -1.93 -17.13 -9.79
C ALA A 214 -3.33 -16.51 -9.90
N VAL A 215 -3.64 -15.51 -9.07
CA VAL A 215 -4.90 -14.76 -9.12
C VAL A 215 -5.11 -14.13 -10.50
N ARG A 216 -4.08 -13.52 -11.10
CA ARG A 216 -4.19 -12.92 -12.44
C ARG A 216 -4.43 -13.97 -13.54
N VAL A 217 -3.76 -15.11 -13.46
CA VAL A 217 -3.96 -16.23 -14.39
C VAL A 217 -5.39 -16.75 -14.29
N LEU A 218 -5.86 -16.96 -13.07
CA LEU A 218 -7.22 -17.43 -12.80
C LEU A 218 -8.27 -16.41 -13.27
N ALA A 219 -8.02 -15.10 -13.15
CA ALA A 219 -8.96 -14.06 -13.56
C ALA A 219 -9.27 -14.07 -15.05
N GLY A 220 -8.32 -14.48 -15.89
CA GLY A 220 -8.50 -14.55 -17.34
C GLY A 220 -9.33 -15.74 -17.80
N VAL A 221 -9.47 -16.78 -16.96
CA VAL A 221 -9.96 -18.10 -17.40
C VAL A 221 -11.13 -18.60 -16.56
N VAL A 222 -11.12 -18.32 -15.26
CA VAL A 222 -12.04 -18.89 -14.28
C VAL A 222 -12.99 -17.80 -13.77
N PRO A 223 -14.32 -18.04 -13.76
CA PRO A 223 -15.26 -17.11 -13.16
C PRO A 223 -14.98 -16.97 -11.66
N LEU A 224 -15.46 -15.90 -11.03
CA LEU A 224 -15.31 -15.73 -9.59
C LEU A 224 -16.10 -16.83 -8.86
N THR A 225 -15.41 -17.83 -8.32
CA THR A 225 -16.01 -18.99 -7.64
C THR A 225 -16.04 -18.83 -6.13
N GLY A 226 -16.77 -19.73 -5.45
CA GLY A 226 -16.81 -19.79 -3.98
C GLY A 226 -15.45 -19.94 -3.31
N ASP A 227 -14.49 -20.63 -3.94
CA ASP A 227 -13.12 -20.76 -3.41
C ASP A 227 -12.38 -19.42 -3.37
N LEU A 228 -12.51 -18.59 -4.41
CA LEU A 228 -11.90 -17.24 -4.42
C LEU A 228 -12.60 -16.30 -3.44
N LEU A 229 -13.92 -16.41 -3.31
CA LEU A 229 -14.67 -15.63 -2.31
C LEU A 229 -14.26 -15.99 -0.88
N ARG A 230 -13.99 -17.26 -0.59
CA ARG A 230 -13.45 -17.68 0.71
C ARG A 230 -12.08 -17.08 0.97
N LEU A 231 -11.22 -16.94 -0.04
CA LEU A 231 -9.91 -16.29 0.15
C LEU A 231 -10.05 -14.81 0.52
N LEU A 232 -11.05 -14.10 0.02
CA LEU A 232 -11.30 -12.71 0.44
C LEU A 232 -11.73 -12.63 1.91
N ASP A 233 -12.52 -13.60 2.37
CA ASP A 233 -13.05 -13.65 3.74
C ASP A 233 -12.05 -14.20 4.76
N TYR A 234 -11.10 -15.01 4.29
CA TYR A 234 -10.14 -15.68 5.15
C TYR A 234 -9.12 -14.69 5.73
N ALA A 235 -9.08 -14.58 7.06
CA ALA A 235 -8.31 -13.58 7.79
C ALA A 235 -6.81 -13.59 7.48
N GLU A 236 -6.22 -14.77 7.24
CA GLU A 236 -4.80 -14.93 6.96
C GLU A 236 -4.43 -14.69 5.49
N THR A 237 -5.40 -14.53 4.58
CA THR A 237 -5.10 -14.23 3.17
C THR A 237 -4.35 -12.90 3.09
N PRO A 238 -3.14 -12.87 2.50
CA PRO A 238 -2.34 -11.67 2.42
C PRO A 238 -3.08 -10.53 1.70
N LEU A 239 -2.93 -9.31 2.22
CA LEU A 239 -3.58 -8.11 1.67
C LEU A 239 -3.35 -7.92 0.15
N PRO A 240 -2.13 -8.12 -0.39
CA PRO A 240 -1.91 -7.99 -1.83
C PRO A 240 -2.74 -8.98 -2.65
N VAL A 241 -2.94 -10.21 -2.16
CA VAL A 241 -3.77 -11.21 -2.85
C VAL A 241 -5.23 -10.78 -2.90
N ARG A 242 -5.77 -10.24 -1.80
CA ARG A 242 -7.14 -9.70 -1.77
C ARG A 242 -7.32 -8.54 -2.75
N LEU A 243 -6.32 -7.64 -2.81
CA LEU A 243 -6.31 -6.52 -3.76
C LEU A 243 -6.31 -7.03 -5.21
N GLU A 244 -5.51 -8.05 -5.53
CA GLU A 244 -5.45 -8.63 -6.88
C GLU A 244 -6.78 -9.28 -7.27
N ILE A 245 -7.44 -10.01 -6.36
CA ILE A 245 -8.76 -10.60 -6.62
C ILE A 245 -9.78 -9.50 -6.93
N LEU A 246 -9.83 -8.44 -6.10
CA LEU A 246 -10.72 -7.31 -6.33
C LEU A 246 -10.39 -6.55 -7.62
N TRP A 247 -9.12 -6.45 -7.99
CA TRP A 247 -8.68 -5.71 -9.16
C TRP A 247 -9.03 -6.43 -10.46
N HIS A 248 -8.77 -7.74 -10.52
CA HIS A 248 -8.80 -8.49 -11.78
C HIS A 248 -10.15 -9.12 -12.15
N TRP A 249 -11.08 -9.30 -11.22
CA TRP A 249 -12.45 -9.71 -11.56
C TRP A 249 -13.36 -8.49 -11.73
N PRO A 250 -13.78 -8.14 -12.97
CA PRO A 250 -14.75 -7.07 -13.18
C PRO A 250 -16.15 -7.49 -12.70
N PRO A 251 -17.03 -6.53 -12.34
CA PRO A 251 -18.44 -6.77 -12.08
C PRO A 251 -19.18 -7.22 -13.35
N PRO A 252 -20.37 -7.84 -13.22
CA PRO A 252 -21.07 -8.10 -11.96
C PRO A 252 -20.49 -9.31 -11.21
N TRP A 253 -20.30 -9.18 -9.90
CA TRP A 253 -19.95 -10.31 -9.06
C TRP A 253 -21.21 -11.10 -8.66
N PRO A 254 -21.12 -12.42 -8.43
CA PRO A 254 -22.26 -13.21 -7.99
C PRO A 254 -22.82 -12.68 -6.66
N ALA A 255 -24.13 -12.82 -6.43
CA ALA A 255 -24.80 -12.35 -5.20
C ALA A 255 -24.16 -12.90 -3.91
N ALA A 256 -23.59 -14.11 -3.96
CA ALA A 256 -22.84 -14.72 -2.86
C ALA A 256 -21.60 -13.92 -2.44
N ALA A 257 -21.09 -13.01 -3.28
CA ALA A 257 -19.95 -12.16 -2.98
C ALA A 257 -20.32 -10.91 -2.18
N LEU A 258 -21.59 -10.47 -2.20
CA LEU A 258 -22.01 -9.24 -1.51
C LEU A 258 -21.74 -9.28 0.00
N PRO A 259 -22.04 -10.37 0.73
CA PRO A 259 -21.70 -10.47 2.15
C PRO A 259 -20.20 -10.42 2.41
N VAL A 260 -19.38 -11.04 1.55
CA VAL A 260 -17.92 -11.04 1.67
C VAL A 260 -17.36 -9.63 1.48
N LEU A 261 -17.85 -8.90 0.49
CA LEU A 261 -17.45 -7.50 0.25
C LEU A 261 -17.85 -6.60 1.43
N LEU A 262 -19.03 -6.80 2.02
CA LEU A 262 -19.44 -6.08 3.22
C LEU A 262 -18.57 -6.40 4.43
N ASN A 263 -18.18 -7.67 4.60
CA ASN A 263 -17.28 -8.06 5.68
C ASN A 263 -15.92 -7.36 5.52
N LEU A 264 -15.36 -7.34 4.31
CA LEU A 264 -14.12 -6.61 4.02
C LEU A 264 -14.18 -5.11 4.39
N LEU A 265 -15.33 -4.47 4.22
CA LEU A 265 -15.53 -3.07 4.61
C LEU A 265 -15.56 -2.88 6.15
N GLN A 266 -16.01 -3.90 6.88
CA GLN A 266 -16.12 -3.89 8.34
C GLN A 266 -14.84 -4.34 9.05
N LEU A 267 -13.93 -5.05 8.36
CA LEU A 267 -12.69 -5.52 8.96
C LEU A 267 -11.83 -4.35 9.46
N PRO A 268 -11.36 -4.38 10.73
CA PRO A 268 -10.42 -3.39 11.23
C PRO A 268 -9.10 -3.45 10.45
N ALA A 269 -8.46 -2.30 10.27
CA ALA A 269 -7.12 -2.27 9.67
C ALA A 269 -6.16 -3.03 10.59
N PRO A 270 -5.40 -4.02 10.10
CA PRO A 270 -4.39 -4.67 10.92
C PRO A 270 -3.32 -3.64 11.30
N ALA A 271 -2.86 -3.69 12.56
CA ALA A 271 -1.87 -2.73 13.09
C ALA A 271 -0.57 -2.68 12.26
N ALA A 272 -0.23 -3.78 11.59
CA ALA A 272 0.97 -3.92 10.76
C ALA A 272 0.77 -3.52 9.28
N ALA A 273 -0.45 -3.26 8.82
CA ALA A 273 -0.70 -2.90 7.43
C ALA A 273 -0.51 -1.40 7.19
N SER A 274 -0.03 -1.05 6.00
CA SER A 274 -0.02 0.34 5.56
C SER A 274 -1.46 0.85 5.53
N SER A 275 -1.70 2.02 6.12
CA SER A 275 -3.03 2.64 6.11
C SER A 275 -3.54 2.87 4.69
N THR A 276 -2.63 3.05 3.73
CA THR A 276 -2.89 3.28 2.31
C THR A 276 -3.38 2.03 1.57
N ASP A 277 -2.77 0.87 1.77
CA ASP A 277 -3.18 -0.35 1.05
C ASP A 277 -4.51 -0.88 1.56
N TRP A 278 -4.74 -0.73 2.87
CA TRP A 278 -6.01 -1.11 3.48
C TRP A 278 -7.16 -0.20 3.02
N GLU A 279 -6.91 1.10 2.93
CA GLU A 279 -7.85 2.05 2.35
C GLU A 279 -8.17 1.71 0.89
N ARG A 280 -7.13 1.40 0.09
CA ARG A 280 -7.30 0.97 -1.30
C ARG A 280 -8.16 -0.30 -1.40
N LEU A 281 -7.96 -1.27 -0.50
CA LEU A 281 -8.78 -2.48 -0.43
C LEU A 281 -10.26 -2.13 -0.21
N ARG A 282 -10.56 -1.27 0.77
CA ARG A 282 -11.94 -0.85 1.07
C ARG A 282 -12.57 -0.12 -0.10
N GLN A 283 -11.85 0.80 -0.74
CA GLN A 283 -12.36 1.51 -1.91
C GLN A 283 -12.69 0.55 -3.06
N LEU A 284 -11.83 -0.43 -3.34
CA LEU A 284 -12.08 -1.44 -4.36
C LEU A 284 -13.26 -2.34 -3.98
N ALA A 285 -13.30 -2.84 -2.74
CA ALA A 285 -14.39 -3.67 -2.24
C ALA A 285 -15.74 -2.94 -2.35
N LEU A 286 -15.77 -1.66 -1.98
CA LEU A 286 -16.94 -0.81 -2.11
C LEU A 286 -17.36 -0.61 -3.56
N ARG A 287 -16.43 -0.32 -4.48
CA ARG A 287 -16.74 -0.23 -5.93
C ARG A 287 -17.29 -1.52 -6.49
N ARG A 288 -16.75 -2.68 -6.08
CA ARG A 288 -17.26 -3.99 -6.50
C ARG A 288 -18.63 -4.27 -5.91
N TYR A 289 -18.85 -3.91 -4.65
CA TYR A 289 -20.14 -4.06 -3.98
C TYR A 289 -21.19 -3.26 -4.74
N THR A 290 -20.90 -1.98 -5.01
CA THR A 290 -21.88 -1.08 -5.59
C THR A 290 -22.20 -1.40 -7.04
N ALA A 291 -21.22 -1.89 -7.80
CA ALA A 291 -21.41 -2.35 -9.17
C ALA A 291 -22.11 -3.73 -9.28
N SER A 292 -22.18 -4.50 -8.19
CA SER A 292 -22.77 -5.85 -8.19
C SER A 292 -24.18 -5.90 -7.62
N VAL A 293 -24.66 -4.81 -7.01
CA VAL A 293 -26.05 -4.68 -6.55
C VAL A 293 -26.94 -4.43 -7.77
N ALA A 294 -27.88 -5.34 -8.02
CA ALA A 294 -28.89 -5.16 -9.05
C ALA A 294 -29.85 -4.03 -8.65
N VAL A 295 -29.87 -2.95 -9.44
CA VAL A 295 -30.74 -1.79 -9.16
C VAL A 295 -32.21 -2.09 -9.49
N ASP A 296 -32.47 -3.05 -10.38
CA ASP A 296 -33.82 -3.41 -10.84
C ASP A 296 -34.63 -4.18 -9.79
N ASP A 297 -33.98 -4.73 -8.75
CA ASP A 297 -34.65 -5.39 -7.62
C ASP A 297 -34.68 -4.47 -6.41
N ALA A 298 -35.84 -3.84 -6.19
CA ALA A 298 -36.07 -2.91 -5.09
C ALA A 298 -35.77 -3.52 -3.71
N GLU A 299 -36.03 -4.82 -3.52
CA GLU A 299 -35.77 -5.48 -2.24
C GLU A 299 -34.27 -5.68 -2.02
N SER A 300 -33.55 -6.17 -3.03
CA SER A 300 -32.09 -6.29 -2.97
C SER A 300 -31.40 -4.94 -2.80
N LEU A 301 -31.89 -3.89 -3.47
CA LEU A 301 -31.38 -2.53 -3.32
C LEU A 301 -31.58 -2.00 -1.89
N ALA A 302 -32.77 -2.16 -1.32
CA ALA A 302 -33.07 -1.72 0.05
C ALA A 302 -32.21 -2.46 1.09
N ARG A 303 -32.01 -3.78 0.92
CA ARG A 303 -31.10 -4.56 1.76
C ARG A 303 -29.66 -4.07 1.61
N ALA A 304 -29.22 -3.78 0.39
CA ALA A 304 -27.87 -3.32 0.12
C ALA A 304 -27.57 -1.93 0.70
N GLN A 305 -28.53 -1.00 0.60
CA GLN A 305 -28.50 0.31 1.24
C GLN A 305 -28.39 0.18 2.77
N SER A 306 -29.27 -0.62 3.37
CA SER A 306 -29.31 -0.83 4.82
C SER A 306 -28.00 -1.42 5.34
N ALA A 307 -27.42 -2.36 4.61
CA ALA A 307 -26.15 -2.96 4.97
C ALA A 307 -24.98 -1.96 4.89
N LEU A 308 -24.90 -1.18 3.81
CA LEU A 308 -23.85 -0.19 3.64
C LEU A 308 -23.96 0.97 4.65
N LEU A 309 -25.17 1.42 4.97
CA LEU A 309 -25.41 2.39 6.06
C LEU A 309 -24.91 1.85 7.41
N ARG A 310 -25.22 0.59 7.71
CA ARG A 310 -24.72 -0.06 8.93
C ARG A 310 -23.19 -0.09 8.96
N CYS A 311 -22.54 -0.43 7.83
CA CYS A 311 -21.09 -0.40 7.72
C CYS A 311 -20.50 1.01 7.94
N LEU A 312 -21.18 2.06 7.47
CA LEU A 312 -20.77 3.45 7.69
C LEU A 312 -20.84 3.85 9.16
N HIS A 313 -21.91 3.47 9.86
CA HIS A 313 -22.12 3.85 11.27
C HIS A 313 -21.33 3.01 12.26
N GLN A 314 -21.18 1.72 11.98
CA GLN A 314 -20.53 0.77 12.90
C GLN A 314 -19.09 0.44 12.51
N GLY A 315 -18.68 0.84 11.30
CA GLY A 315 -17.41 0.41 10.75
C GLY A 315 -16.20 1.13 11.34
N PRO A 316 -15.04 0.47 11.33
CA PRO A 316 -13.80 0.99 11.90
C PRO A 316 -13.30 2.23 11.15
N GLY A 317 -13.31 3.37 11.84
CA GLY A 317 -12.55 4.60 11.52
C GLY A 317 -12.37 4.85 10.04
N TRP A 318 -13.48 4.94 9.29
CA TRP A 318 -13.43 5.09 7.84
C TRP A 318 -12.59 6.30 7.50
N GLN A 319 -11.61 6.12 6.62
CA GLN A 319 -10.97 7.30 6.06
C GLN A 319 -12.01 8.03 5.22
N VAL A 320 -11.85 9.34 5.26
CA VAL A 320 -12.67 10.30 4.55
C VAL A 320 -13.00 9.89 3.10
N PRO A 321 -12.04 9.46 2.25
CA PRO A 321 -12.33 9.14 0.85
C PRO A 321 -13.25 7.92 0.67
N THR A 322 -13.03 6.82 1.42
CA THR A 322 -13.94 5.66 1.37
C THR A 322 -15.31 6.02 1.93
N ARG A 323 -15.39 6.82 3.01
CA ARG A 323 -16.69 7.26 3.58
C ARG A 323 -17.50 8.01 2.53
N LEU A 324 -16.88 8.95 1.83
CA LEU A 324 -17.54 9.71 0.78
C LEU A 324 -17.97 8.83 -0.41
N LEU A 325 -17.13 7.89 -0.85
CA LEU A 325 -17.49 6.97 -1.92
C LEU A 325 -18.72 6.12 -1.56
N ALA A 326 -18.85 5.72 -0.29
CA ALA A 326 -19.98 4.93 0.17
C ALA A 326 -21.26 5.75 0.17
N ILE A 327 -21.18 7.00 0.65
CA ILE A 327 -22.31 7.92 0.65
C ILE A 327 -22.71 8.29 -0.78
N GLN A 328 -21.76 8.54 -1.69
CA GLN A 328 -22.02 8.73 -3.11
C GLN A 328 -22.77 7.55 -3.73
N SER A 329 -22.44 6.33 -3.30
CA SER A 329 -23.10 5.13 -3.80
C SER A 329 -24.53 5.02 -3.26
N LEU A 330 -24.74 5.28 -1.96
CA LEU A 330 -26.07 5.36 -1.35
C LEU A 330 -26.94 6.44 -2.00
N ALA A 331 -26.36 7.60 -2.28
CA ALA A 331 -26.96 8.72 -3.00
C ALA A 331 -27.45 8.31 -4.40
N ARG A 332 -26.60 7.64 -5.19
CA ARG A 332 -26.96 7.11 -6.51
C ARG A 332 -28.08 6.07 -6.45
N TRP A 333 -28.19 5.36 -5.34
CA TRP A 333 -29.27 4.42 -5.08
C TRP A 333 -30.56 5.07 -4.57
N GLY A 334 -30.61 6.40 -4.43
CA GLY A 334 -31.79 7.12 -3.94
C GLY A 334 -32.02 6.98 -2.42
N CYS A 335 -30.98 6.65 -1.66
CA CYS A 335 -31.10 6.55 -0.21
C CYS A 335 -31.25 7.94 0.43
N ALA A 336 -32.42 8.23 1.01
CA ALA A 336 -32.72 9.55 1.55
C ALA A 336 -31.76 10.01 2.67
N THR A 337 -31.25 9.07 3.48
CA THR A 337 -30.31 9.36 4.57
C THR A 337 -28.91 9.69 4.07
N ALA A 338 -28.58 9.37 2.81
CA ALA A 338 -27.29 9.71 2.23
C ALA A 338 -27.07 11.22 2.21
N PHE A 339 -28.13 12.01 1.96
CA PHE A 339 -28.07 13.47 1.94
C PHE A 339 -27.53 14.03 3.27
N ASP A 340 -28.10 13.59 4.39
CA ASP A 340 -27.71 14.06 5.72
C ASP A 340 -26.26 13.70 6.04
N GLU A 341 -25.80 12.51 5.63
CA GLU A 341 -24.40 12.08 5.78
C GLU A 341 -23.42 12.91 4.93
N VAL A 342 -23.77 13.24 3.66
CA VAL A 342 -22.92 14.14 2.85
C VAL A 342 -22.87 15.53 3.49
N LEU A 343 -23.99 16.01 4.02
CA LEU A 343 -24.06 17.31 4.69
C LEU A 343 -23.14 17.35 5.92
N THR A 344 -23.14 16.31 6.75
CA THR A 344 -22.20 16.19 7.87
C THR A 344 -20.75 16.18 7.38
N LEU A 345 -20.43 15.41 6.33
CA LEU A 345 -19.09 15.39 5.74
C LEU A 345 -18.66 16.76 5.21
N LEU A 346 -19.54 17.50 4.54
CA LEU A 346 -19.27 18.84 4.05
C LEU A 346 -18.87 19.78 5.19
N GLN A 347 -19.59 19.71 6.31
CA GLN A 347 -19.33 20.52 7.50
C GLN A 347 -18.01 20.13 8.18
N GLU A 348 -17.74 18.83 8.32
CA GLU A 348 -16.47 18.30 8.84
C GLU A 348 -15.28 18.73 7.95
N ALA A 349 -15.44 18.64 6.63
CA ALA A 349 -14.44 19.04 5.65
C ALA A 349 -14.12 20.53 5.74
N ALA A 350 -15.16 21.36 5.85
CA ALA A 350 -15.03 22.80 6.03
C ALA A 350 -14.34 23.15 7.35
N ALA A 351 -14.67 22.45 8.43
CA ALA A 351 -14.07 22.66 9.75
C ALA A 351 -12.59 22.27 9.80
N GLN A 352 -12.20 21.23 9.06
CA GLN A 352 -10.81 20.71 8.98
C GLN A 352 -9.96 21.35 7.88
N ASP A 353 -10.53 22.29 7.12
CA ASP A 353 -9.90 22.91 5.95
C ASP A 353 -9.42 21.92 4.88
N ASN A 354 -10.17 20.82 4.71
CA ASN A 354 -9.85 19.77 3.76
C ASN A 354 -10.46 20.08 2.38
N ALA A 355 -9.78 20.92 1.60
CA ALA A 355 -10.20 21.39 0.28
C ALA A 355 -10.69 20.28 -0.68
N PRO A 356 -9.94 19.17 -0.92
CA PRO A 356 -10.39 18.14 -1.85
C PRO A 356 -11.65 17.42 -1.34
N LEU A 357 -11.75 17.17 -0.04
CA LEU A 357 -12.95 16.57 0.55
C LEU A 357 -14.16 17.49 0.41
N LEU A 358 -13.97 18.78 0.69
CA LEU A 358 -15.04 19.77 0.63
C LEU A 358 -15.65 19.84 -0.77
N LEU A 359 -14.80 19.91 -1.79
CA LEU A 359 -15.23 19.92 -3.20
C LEU A 359 -15.96 18.64 -3.56
N GLN A 360 -15.43 17.49 -3.19
CA GLN A 360 -16.05 16.20 -3.53
C GLN A 360 -17.39 16.01 -2.81
N ALA A 361 -17.54 16.50 -1.56
CA ALA A 361 -18.82 16.52 -0.86
C ALA A 361 -19.84 17.46 -1.53
N ALA A 362 -19.40 18.66 -1.94
CA ALA A 362 -20.24 19.62 -2.65
C ALA A 362 -20.70 19.11 -4.01
N GLU A 363 -19.82 18.51 -4.80
CA GLU A 363 -20.15 17.85 -6.06
C GLU A 363 -21.16 16.71 -5.84
N THR A 364 -21.02 15.96 -4.75
CA THR A 364 -21.96 14.89 -4.41
C THR A 364 -23.34 15.46 -4.12
N LEU A 365 -23.44 16.52 -3.32
CA LEU A 365 -24.70 17.22 -3.05
C LEU A 365 -25.32 17.80 -4.34
N ALA A 366 -24.52 18.36 -5.23
CA ALA A 366 -25.00 18.85 -6.52
C ALA A 366 -25.53 17.73 -7.41
N SER A 367 -24.84 16.59 -7.46
CA SER A 367 -25.25 15.41 -8.22
C SER A 367 -26.54 14.77 -7.70
N LEU A 368 -26.84 14.94 -6.42
CA LEU A 368 -28.11 14.54 -5.80
C LEU A 368 -29.28 15.40 -6.27
N GLY A 369 -29.04 16.62 -6.76
CA GLY A 369 -30.09 17.53 -7.23
C GLY A 369 -31.02 18.05 -6.13
N ASP A 370 -30.69 17.83 -4.86
CA ASP A 370 -31.53 18.23 -3.73
C ASP A 370 -31.29 19.70 -3.37
N THR A 371 -32.31 20.54 -3.57
CA THR A 371 -32.24 21.98 -3.31
C THR A 371 -31.98 22.31 -1.84
N ARG A 372 -32.18 21.38 -0.92
CA ARG A 372 -31.80 21.54 0.50
C ARG A 372 -30.29 21.76 0.68
N ALA A 373 -29.46 21.36 -0.30
CA ALA A 373 -28.01 21.58 -0.28
C ALA A 373 -27.59 23.06 -0.46
N VAL A 374 -28.46 23.90 -1.02
CA VAL A 374 -28.14 25.29 -1.36
C VAL A 374 -27.72 26.09 -0.13
N ALA A 375 -28.50 26.03 0.94
CA ALA A 375 -28.22 26.80 2.16
C ALA A 375 -26.92 26.35 2.87
N PRO A 376 -26.65 25.04 3.05
CA PRO A 376 -25.35 24.57 3.52
C PRO A 376 -24.16 24.97 2.67
N LEU A 377 -24.26 24.84 1.34
CA LEU A 377 -23.18 25.21 0.42
C LEU A 377 -22.88 26.71 0.47
N LEU A 378 -23.91 27.56 0.53
CA LEU A 378 -23.78 29.00 0.76
C LEU A 378 -23.14 29.31 2.13
N ALA A 379 -23.50 28.56 3.17
CA ALA A 379 -22.93 28.73 4.49
C ALA A 379 -21.43 28.37 4.53
N VAL A 380 -21.02 27.30 3.84
CA VAL A 380 -19.60 26.96 3.64
C VAL A 380 -18.87 28.05 2.86
N LEU A 381 -19.43 28.50 1.72
CA LEU A 381 -18.86 29.59 0.90
C LEU A 381 -18.62 30.87 1.71
N ASN A 382 -19.48 31.14 2.67
CA ASN A 382 -19.39 32.28 3.57
C ASN A 382 -18.61 31.98 4.87
N GLY A 383 -17.88 30.85 4.93
CA GLY A 383 -16.98 30.52 6.03
C GLY A 383 -17.65 30.07 7.34
N LYS A 384 -18.95 29.78 7.37
CA LYS A 384 -19.72 29.54 8.61
C LYS A 384 -19.23 28.33 9.44
N TYR A 385 -18.68 27.31 8.78
CA TYR A 385 -18.25 26.06 9.43
C TYR A 385 -16.74 25.99 9.66
N ARG A 386 -16.00 26.98 9.16
CA ARG A 386 -14.54 26.99 9.24
C ARG A 386 -14.11 27.46 10.62
N GLN A 387 -13.14 26.78 11.20
CA GLN A 387 -12.43 27.35 12.35
C GLN A 387 -11.34 28.26 11.81
N THR A 388 -11.35 29.54 12.20
CA THR A 388 -10.27 30.47 11.85
C THR A 388 -8.94 29.90 12.37
N THR A 389 -8.08 29.41 11.47
CA THR A 389 -6.82 28.80 11.88
C THR A 389 -5.75 29.88 12.08
N ALA A 390 -4.73 29.58 12.89
CA ALA A 390 -3.60 30.51 13.11
C ALA A 390 -2.85 30.89 11.81
N TRP A 391 -3.00 30.08 10.75
CA TRP A 391 -2.41 30.28 9.43
C TRP A 391 -3.09 31.38 8.60
N GLU A 392 -4.36 31.71 8.89
CA GLU A 392 -5.07 32.84 8.27
C GLU A 392 -4.43 34.20 8.58
N ARG A 393 -3.53 34.25 9.57
CA ARG A 393 -2.66 35.41 9.85
C ARG A 393 -1.51 35.59 8.85
N TYR A 394 -1.24 34.61 7.98
CA TYR A 394 -0.06 34.59 7.12
C TYR A 394 -0.31 34.86 5.62
N GLY A 395 -1.50 35.30 5.22
CA GLY A 395 -1.72 36.03 3.94
C GLY A 395 -1.67 35.23 2.63
N GLN A 396 -1.83 36.00 1.52
CA GLN A 396 -1.85 35.75 0.06
C GLN A 396 -1.91 34.31 -0.51
N ILE A 397 -1.13 33.35 -0.01
CA ILE A 397 -1.20 31.94 -0.45
C ILE A 397 -2.61 31.37 -0.19
N PHE A 398 -3.23 31.83 0.89
CA PHE A 398 -4.56 31.41 1.31
C PHE A 398 -5.70 31.97 0.44
N GLU A 399 -5.51 33.13 -0.18
CA GLU A 399 -6.51 33.73 -1.07
C GLU A 399 -6.66 32.92 -2.37
N ALA A 400 -5.56 32.37 -2.89
CA ALA A 400 -5.58 31.55 -4.09
C ALA A 400 -6.31 30.20 -3.86
N GLU A 401 -6.05 29.53 -2.73
CA GLU A 401 -6.78 28.32 -2.35
C GLU A 401 -8.26 28.60 -2.09
N GLN A 402 -8.60 29.71 -1.44
CA GLN A 402 -9.99 30.13 -1.28
C GLN A 402 -10.68 30.38 -2.62
N GLN A 403 -10.01 31.02 -3.57
CA GLN A 403 -10.59 31.25 -4.90
C GLN A 403 -10.87 29.92 -5.61
N GLN A 404 -9.99 28.93 -5.48
CA GLN A 404 -10.20 27.60 -6.06
C GLN A 404 -11.36 26.85 -5.39
N GLN A 405 -11.44 26.86 -4.06
CA GLN A 405 -12.55 26.27 -3.32
C GLN A 405 -13.89 26.94 -3.68
N ALA A 406 -13.90 28.28 -3.71
CA ALA A 406 -15.08 29.06 -4.06
C ALA A 406 -15.56 28.75 -5.48
N ALA A 407 -14.65 28.61 -6.45
CA ALA A 407 -15.02 28.26 -7.82
C ALA A 407 -15.78 26.92 -7.90
N GLY A 408 -15.30 25.89 -7.20
CA GLY A 408 -15.95 24.58 -7.16
C GLY A 408 -17.31 24.60 -6.44
N LEU A 409 -17.41 25.31 -5.30
CA LEU A 409 -18.68 25.46 -4.58
C LEU A 409 -19.71 26.28 -5.38
N VAL A 410 -19.27 27.32 -6.09
CA VAL A 410 -20.12 28.10 -7.01
C VAL A 410 -20.60 27.23 -8.17
N GLN A 411 -19.74 26.37 -8.72
CA GLN A 411 -20.12 25.41 -9.75
C GLN A 411 -21.18 24.40 -9.25
N ALA A 412 -20.99 23.86 -8.04
CA ALA A 412 -21.97 22.97 -7.41
C ALA A 412 -23.33 23.66 -7.23
N LEU A 413 -23.35 24.93 -6.78
CA LEU A 413 -24.58 25.71 -6.68
C LEU A 413 -25.25 25.96 -8.04
N ARG A 414 -24.47 26.23 -9.09
CA ARG A 414 -25.00 26.39 -10.46
C ARG A 414 -25.64 25.11 -10.98
N GLN A 415 -25.06 23.94 -10.67
CA GLN A 415 -25.65 22.64 -11.02
C GLN A 415 -27.00 22.42 -10.33
N LEU A 416 -27.20 22.99 -9.14
CA LEU A 416 -28.48 23.04 -8.43
C LEU A 416 -29.43 24.13 -8.94
N GLY A 417 -29.10 24.81 -10.05
CA GLY A 417 -29.90 25.89 -10.62
C GLY A 417 -29.79 27.23 -9.88
N VAL A 418 -28.81 27.38 -8.98
CA VAL A 418 -28.64 28.60 -8.18
C VAL A 418 -27.48 29.43 -8.71
N THR A 419 -27.78 30.66 -9.13
CA THR A 419 -26.76 31.67 -9.40
C THR A 419 -26.40 32.43 -8.14
N VAL A 420 -25.10 32.53 -7.87
CA VAL A 420 -24.57 33.31 -6.74
C VAL A 420 -23.65 34.41 -7.25
N ASN A 421 -23.64 35.54 -6.55
CA ASN A 421 -22.74 36.65 -6.82
C ASN A 421 -22.03 37.10 -5.54
N TRP A 422 -20.78 37.51 -5.69
CA TRP A 422 -19.99 38.06 -4.59
C TRP A 422 -20.38 39.52 -4.37
N GLN A 423 -20.84 39.84 -3.16
CA GLN A 423 -21.12 41.21 -2.74
C GLN A 423 -19.93 41.77 -1.97
N ALA A 424 -19.15 42.62 -2.63
CA ALA A 424 -17.93 43.22 -2.07
C ALA A 424 -18.22 44.10 -0.83
N ASP A 425 -19.39 44.75 -0.78
CA ASP A 425 -19.85 45.59 0.33
C ASP A 425 -20.11 44.79 1.62
N GLN A 426 -20.48 43.52 1.48
CA GLN A 426 -20.82 42.64 2.61
C GLN A 426 -19.80 41.52 2.82
N ALA A 427 -18.77 41.46 1.97
CA ALA A 427 -17.77 40.40 1.93
C ALA A 427 -18.39 38.99 2.01
N ARG A 428 -19.48 38.76 1.25
CA ARG A 428 -20.18 37.47 1.24
C ARG A 428 -20.80 37.13 -0.12
N TRP A 429 -20.97 35.84 -0.35
CA TRP A 429 -21.74 35.29 -1.47
C TRP A 429 -23.23 35.35 -1.14
N ILE A 430 -24.01 35.90 -2.08
CA ILE A 430 -25.47 35.92 -2.01
C ILE A 430 -26.08 35.20 -3.23
N GLN A 431 -27.22 34.56 -3.01
CA GLN A 431 -28.04 34.03 -4.09
C GLN A 431 -28.69 35.18 -4.87
N VAL A 432 -28.55 35.17 -6.20
CA VAL A 432 -29.17 36.12 -7.11
C VAL A 432 -30.31 35.40 -7.81
N GLY A 433 -31.56 35.76 -7.47
CA GLY A 433 -32.80 35.41 -8.18
C GLY A 433 -32.99 33.94 -8.54
N SER A 434 -33.92 33.24 -7.87
CA SER A 434 -34.40 31.91 -8.27
C SER A 434 -35.30 31.98 -9.50
#